data_AF-A0A1H5XQS1-F1
#
_entry.id   AF-A0A1H5XQS1-F1
#
_cell.length_a   1.000
_cell.length_b   1.000
_cell.length_c   1.000
_cell.angle_alpha   90.00
_cell.angle_beta   90.00
_cell.angle_gamma   90.00
#
_symmetry.space_group_name_H-M   'P 1'
#
loop_
_entity.id
_entity.type
_entity.pdbx_description
1 polymer ?
#
loop_
_entity_poly.entity_id
_entity_poly.type
_entity_poly.pdbx_seq_one_letter_code
_entity_poly.pdbx_strand_id
1 'polypeptide(L)'
;MKKKHNYIATNLQVMKTVACVMLAFMVLSGCTKEDAIPSEPIPNLGGYKPAGNPTIDSWIKKNLTDPFNVTVKYQYDPFEVDFMKNTTPAKEEFVIPTMELVKQCMIEPYIKNSDSAFVKKIVPKLWVLVGSGQYNDDGTVVLGQAEGANKITLMDVNKYAKTKLFVQSSNHTVQHETAHILHQTRVYAPAFKYVNPEYYTTTWHNYTDKQAYNLGFVRNYAMASADEDFVETISYLLVYGQTAYDNLVKGSSEAGKNRLRVKEQLVIEYFKEKWNMDFRQLQADVQASIYNYIENQG
;
A
#
# COMPACT_ATOMS: atom_id res chain seq x y z
N MET A 1 -50.93 37.43 39.57
CA MET A 1 -50.06 36.83 38.54
C MET A 1 -48.94 37.75 37.98
N LYS A 2 -48.97 39.09 38.12
CA LYS A 2 -47.88 39.97 37.60
C LYS A 2 -46.55 39.96 38.40
N LYS A 3 -46.54 39.61 39.70
CA LYS A 3 -45.29 39.56 40.51
C LYS A 3 -44.37 38.37 40.19
N LYS A 4 -44.91 37.21 39.78
CA LYS A 4 -44.10 36.02 39.43
C LYS A 4 -43.36 36.16 38.08
N HIS A 5 -43.93 36.93 37.15
CA HIS A 5 -43.33 37.13 35.81
C HIS A 5 -42.11 38.07 35.86
N ASN A 6 -42.15 39.15 36.65
CA ASN A 6 -41.00 40.06 36.81
C ASN A 6 -39.82 39.43 37.59
N TYR A 7 -40.10 38.44 38.45
CA TYR A 7 -39.04 37.75 39.20
C TYR A 7 -38.20 36.81 38.32
N ILE A 8 -38.82 36.19 37.31
CA ILE A 8 -38.12 35.26 36.39
C ILE A 8 -37.28 36.03 35.36
N ALA A 9 -37.77 37.15 34.83
CA ALA A 9 -37.04 37.98 33.87
C ALA A 9 -35.78 38.63 34.48
N THR A 10 -35.87 39.11 35.73
CA THR A 10 -34.73 39.74 36.43
C THR A 10 -33.63 38.72 36.76
N ASN A 11 -33.99 37.50 37.16
CA ASN A 11 -33.03 36.43 37.43
C ASN A 11 -32.33 35.91 36.17
N LEU A 12 -33.01 35.87 35.01
CA LEU A 12 -32.38 35.45 33.76
C LEU A 12 -31.36 36.49 33.24
N GLN A 13 -31.59 37.77 33.51
CA GLN A 13 -30.67 38.85 33.13
C GLN A 13 -29.45 38.91 34.05
N VAL A 14 -29.63 38.72 35.36
CA VAL A 14 -28.52 38.58 36.33
C VAL A 14 -27.67 37.32 36.05
N MET A 15 -28.31 36.20 35.68
CA MET A 15 -27.61 34.95 35.37
C MET A 15 -26.81 35.03 34.05
N LYS A 16 -27.29 35.79 33.06
CA LYS A 16 -26.52 36.10 31.83
C LYS A 16 -25.32 37.02 32.10
N THR A 17 -25.47 38.03 32.95
CA THR A 17 -24.37 38.93 33.33
C THR A 17 -23.33 38.21 34.19
N VAL A 18 -23.73 37.32 35.11
CA VAL A 18 -22.80 36.49 35.90
C VAL A 18 -22.09 35.45 35.03
N ALA A 19 -22.77 34.84 34.05
CA ALA A 19 -22.14 33.93 33.11
C ALA A 19 -21.12 34.63 32.18
N CYS A 20 -21.39 35.87 31.74
CA CYS A 20 -20.46 36.65 30.94
C CYS A 20 -19.24 37.15 31.74
N VAL A 21 -19.38 37.42 33.04
CA VAL A 21 -18.26 37.85 33.90
C VAL A 21 -17.41 36.66 34.37
N MET A 22 -17.98 35.46 34.56
CA MET A 22 -17.20 34.24 34.84
C MET A 22 -16.42 33.72 33.63
N LEU A 23 -16.92 33.93 32.40
CA LEU A 23 -16.21 33.52 31.18
C LEU A 23 -15.03 34.47 30.86
N ALA A 24 -15.06 35.70 31.37
CA ALA A 24 -14.00 36.69 31.20
C ALA A 24 -12.83 36.56 32.20
N PHE A 25 -12.99 35.79 33.28
CA PHE A 25 -11.95 35.62 34.33
C PHE A 25 -11.13 34.32 34.22
N MET A 26 -11.45 33.42 33.29
CA MET A 26 -10.68 32.17 33.07
C MET A 26 -9.52 32.30 32.08
N VAL A 27 -9.25 33.48 31.53
CA VAL A 27 -8.23 33.67 30.47
C VAL A 27 -6.84 34.07 31.02
N LEU A 28 -6.62 34.12 32.34
CA LEU A 28 -5.37 34.65 32.91
C LEU A 28 -4.59 33.72 33.85
N SER A 29 -4.74 32.40 33.77
CA SER A 29 -3.89 31.48 34.54
C SER A 29 -3.65 30.17 33.80
N GLY A 30 -2.60 30.16 32.97
CA GLY A 30 -2.14 28.97 32.25
C GLY A 30 -0.98 29.27 31.33
N CYS A 31 0.14 29.75 31.88
CA CYS A 31 1.41 29.80 31.17
C CYS A 31 2.53 29.51 32.17
N THR A 32 2.64 28.25 32.60
CA THR A 32 3.94 27.73 33.01
C THR A 32 4.77 27.72 31.74
N LYS A 33 5.90 28.43 31.73
CA LYS A 33 6.86 28.39 30.62
C LYS A 33 7.20 26.92 30.36
N GLU A 34 6.64 26.36 29.30
CA GLU A 34 7.23 25.21 28.65
C GLU A 34 8.54 25.71 28.07
N ASP A 35 9.63 25.02 28.40
CA ASP A 35 10.92 25.28 27.76
C ASP A 35 10.68 25.30 26.25
N ALA A 36 11.17 26.37 25.60
CA ALA A 36 11.00 26.53 24.16
C ALA A 36 11.50 25.24 23.49
N ILE A 37 10.57 24.51 22.85
CA ILE A 37 10.94 23.43 21.95
C ILE A 37 11.86 24.08 20.92
N PRO A 38 13.14 23.65 20.80
CA PRO A 38 14.05 24.24 19.85
C PRO A 38 13.39 24.22 18.47
N SER A 39 13.23 25.39 17.86
CA SER A 39 12.72 25.52 16.48
C SER A 39 13.75 25.02 15.46
N GLU A 40 14.96 24.74 15.91
CA GLU A 40 16.00 24.08 15.14
C GLU A 40 15.98 22.58 15.45
N PRO A 41 15.95 21.70 14.44
CA PRO A 41 16.10 20.27 14.64
C PRO A 41 17.39 20.04 15.43
N ILE A 42 17.33 19.28 16.53
CA ILE A 42 18.54 18.85 17.25
C ILE A 42 19.42 18.13 16.24
N PRO A 43 20.57 18.70 15.83
CA PRO A 43 21.42 18.04 14.86
C PRO A 43 21.89 16.75 15.48
N ASN A 44 21.74 15.62 14.76
CA ASN A 44 22.37 14.35 15.09
C ASN A 44 21.65 13.43 16.12
N LEU A 45 20.31 13.28 16.01
CA LEU A 45 19.59 12.07 16.48
C LEU A 45 19.51 10.96 15.40
N GLY A 46 20.38 10.99 14.39
CA GLY A 46 20.60 9.86 13.47
C GLY A 46 19.57 9.62 12.36
N GLY A 47 18.56 10.48 12.18
CA GLY A 47 17.49 10.25 11.19
C GLY A 47 17.22 11.39 10.19
N TYR A 48 17.50 12.64 10.54
CA TYR A 48 17.16 13.79 9.70
C TYR A 48 18.34 14.18 8.80
N LYS A 49 18.24 13.83 7.51
CA LYS A 49 19.13 14.33 6.45
C LYS A 49 18.27 15.13 5.47
N PRO A 50 18.17 16.47 5.60
CA PRO A 50 17.33 17.29 4.74
C PRO A 50 17.83 17.33 3.30
N ALA A 51 19.16 17.22 3.10
CA ALA A 51 19.75 17.01 1.79
C ALA A 51 19.71 15.52 1.44
N GLY A 52 19.19 15.20 0.26
CA GLY A 52 19.19 13.84 -0.27
C GLY A 52 20.63 13.34 -0.49
N ASN A 53 20.75 12.09 -0.90
CA ASN A 53 22.03 11.52 -1.28
C ASN A 53 22.17 11.74 -2.80
N PRO A 54 23.10 12.59 -3.28
CA PRO A 54 23.14 12.96 -4.69
C PRO A 54 23.26 11.77 -5.65
N THR A 55 23.91 10.69 -5.23
CA THR A 55 24.04 9.46 -6.01
C THR A 55 22.69 8.75 -6.13
N ILE A 56 21.96 8.62 -5.02
CA ILE A 56 20.63 8.02 -4.98
C ILE A 56 19.63 8.88 -5.75
N ASP A 57 19.62 10.19 -5.50
CA ASP A 57 18.73 11.14 -6.16
C ASP A 57 18.93 11.16 -7.68
N SER A 58 20.19 11.16 -8.13
CA SER A 58 20.52 11.11 -9.57
C SER A 58 20.07 9.79 -10.20
N TRP A 59 20.23 8.67 -9.50
CA TRP A 59 19.76 7.37 -9.97
C TRP A 59 18.23 7.33 -10.07
N ILE A 60 17.51 7.81 -9.04
CA ILE A 60 16.03 7.87 -9.03
C ILE A 60 15.55 8.78 -10.15
N LYS A 61 16.15 9.97 -10.30
CA LYS A 61 15.77 10.93 -11.33
C LYS A 61 15.88 10.31 -12.72
N LYS A 62 17.04 9.71 -13.02
CA LYS A 62 17.34 9.12 -14.33
C LYS A 62 16.44 7.91 -14.65
N ASN A 63 16.22 7.03 -13.68
CA ASN A 63 15.59 5.73 -13.93
C ASN A 63 14.08 5.72 -13.69
N LEU A 64 13.56 6.64 -12.87
CA LEU A 64 12.17 6.62 -12.41
C LEU A 64 11.45 7.95 -12.63
N THR A 65 12.03 9.07 -12.19
CA THR A 65 11.36 10.38 -12.28
C THR A 65 11.20 10.83 -13.73
N ASP A 66 12.30 10.93 -14.48
CA ASP A 66 12.27 11.45 -15.85
C ASP A 66 11.44 10.56 -16.79
N PRO A 67 11.54 9.22 -16.75
CA PRO A 67 10.75 8.36 -17.64
C PRO A 67 9.27 8.27 -17.20
N PHE A 68 8.99 8.15 -15.90
CA PHE A 68 7.67 7.69 -15.41
C PHE A 68 6.94 8.64 -14.45
N ASN A 69 7.51 9.81 -14.17
CA ASN A 69 7.04 10.78 -13.17
C ASN A 69 6.90 10.15 -11.77
N VAL A 70 7.86 9.30 -11.40
CA VAL A 70 7.90 8.66 -10.09
C VAL A 70 8.74 9.47 -9.11
N THR A 71 8.18 9.71 -7.93
CA THR A 71 8.83 10.30 -6.76
C THR A 71 9.07 9.21 -5.73
N VAL A 72 10.29 9.15 -5.19
CA VAL A 72 10.67 8.21 -4.13
C VAL A 72 11.13 9.00 -2.92
N LYS A 73 10.39 8.89 -1.82
CA LYS A 73 10.74 9.42 -0.51
C LYS A 73 11.38 8.31 0.31
N TYR A 74 12.68 8.44 0.55
CA TYR A 74 13.45 7.53 1.40
C TYR A 74 14.13 8.27 2.57
N GLN A 75 14.21 9.60 2.48
CA GLN A 75 14.61 10.45 3.57
C GLN A 75 13.51 10.43 4.62
N TYR A 76 13.89 10.22 5.87
CA TYR A 76 12.95 10.23 6.97
C TYR A 76 12.60 11.66 7.34
N ASP A 77 11.35 12.04 7.13
CA ASP A 77 10.78 13.28 7.66
C ASP A 77 9.85 12.93 8.83
N PRO A 78 10.26 13.13 10.10
CA PRO A 78 9.42 12.84 11.26
C PRO A 78 8.12 13.65 11.30
N PHE A 79 7.99 14.72 10.50
CA PHE A 79 6.81 15.58 10.44
C PHE A 79 5.85 15.22 9.29
N GLU A 80 6.27 14.43 8.29
CA GLU A 80 5.37 13.86 7.28
C GLU A 80 4.74 12.51 7.71
N VAL A 81 5.26 11.89 8.78
CA VAL A 81 4.76 10.62 9.31
C VAL A 81 3.96 10.83 10.59
N ASP A 82 2.78 11.46 10.49
CA ASP A 82 1.85 11.61 11.63
C ASP A 82 1.15 10.29 12.05
N PHE A 83 1.62 9.11 11.62
CA PHE A 83 0.93 7.83 11.88
C PHE A 83 1.81 6.66 12.34
N MET A 84 3.13 6.81 12.39
CA MET A 84 4.02 5.66 12.55
C MET A 84 4.81 5.69 13.86
N LYS A 85 4.11 5.42 14.97
CA LYS A 85 4.77 5.05 16.23
C LYS A 85 5.66 3.82 15.94
N ASN A 86 6.98 3.97 16.08
CA ASN A 86 8.03 2.93 16.01
C ASN A 86 8.57 2.47 14.63
N THR A 87 8.51 3.27 13.57
CA THR A 87 9.25 2.93 12.33
C THR A 87 10.68 3.45 12.30
N THR A 88 11.59 2.70 11.67
CA THR A 88 12.97 3.11 11.42
C THR A 88 13.15 3.66 10.00
N PRO A 89 14.05 4.64 9.78
CA PRO A 89 14.42 5.09 8.45
C PRO A 89 14.93 3.96 7.55
N ALA A 90 14.67 4.04 6.26
CA ALA A 90 15.31 3.16 5.28
C ALA A 90 16.82 3.48 5.20
N LYS A 91 17.66 2.44 5.26
CA LYS A 91 19.09 2.58 5.03
C LYS A 91 19.34 2.90 3.57
N GLU A 92 20.11 3.96 3.34
CA GLU A 92 20.45 4.47 2.00
C GLU A 92 21.02 3.39 1.07
N GLU A 93 21.84 2.48 1.60
CA GLU A 93 22.44 1.36 0.85
C GLU A 93 21.40 0.40 0.23
N PHE A 94 20.16 0.39 0.74
CA PHE A 94 19.08 -0.47 0.24
C PHE A 94 18.04 0.26 -0.61
N VAL A 95 18.15 1.58 -0.75
CA VAL A 95 17.20 2.38 -1.56
C VAL A 95 17.30 2.02 -3.04
N ILE A 96 18.49 2.13 -3.64
CA ILE A 96 18.69 1.78 -5.05
C ILE A 96 18.36 0.30 -5.29
N PRO A 97 18.86 -0.68 -4.50
CA PRO A 97 18.48 -2.08 -4.69
C PRO A 97 16.97 -2.35 -4.62
N THR A 98 16.25 -1.72 -3.69
CA THR A 98 14.79 -1.87 -3.60
C THR A 98 14.08 -1.32 -4.83
N MET A 99 14.51 -0.15 -5.32
CA MET A 99 13.89 0.47 -6.49
C MET A 99 14.32 -0.16 -7.82
N GLU A 100 15.52 -0.75 -7.89
CA GLU A 100 15.96 -1.56 -9.02
C GLU A 100 15.14 -2.86 -9.11
N LEU A 101 14.79 -3.48 -7.97
CA LEU A 101 13.84 -4.59 -7.95
C LEU A 101 12.50 -4.20 -8.58
N VAL A 102 11.92 -3.06 -8.19
CA VAL A 102 10.66 -2.53 -8.78
C VAL A 102 10.82 -2.31 -10.28
N LYS A 103 11.93 -1.69 -10.69
CA LYS A 103 12.20 -1.41 -12.09
C LYS A 103 12.30 -2.70 -12.93
N GLN A 104 13.06 -3.69 -12.48
CA GLN A 104 13.30 -4.91 -13.25
C GLN A 104 12.15 -5.91 -13.18
N CYS A 105 11.46 -6.02 -12.03
CA CYS A 105 10.45 -7.05 -11.78
C CYS A 105 9.00 -6.57 -11.92
N MET A 106 8.79 -5.27 -12.11
CA MET A 106 7.50 -4.71 -12.48
C MET A 106 7.60 -3.85 -13.75
N ILE A 107 8.35 -2.75 -13.75
CA ILE A 107 8.32 -1.76 -14.85
C ILE A 107 8.71 -2.38 -16.21
N GLU A 108 9.87 -3.05 -16.28
CA GLU A 108 10.41 -3.61 -17.52
C GLU A 108 9.51 -4.68 -18.17
N PRO A 109 8.96 -5.68 -17.43
CA PRO A 109 7.99 -6.62 -17.97
C PRO A 109 6.77 -5.95 -18.61
N TYR A 110 6.21 -4.91 -17.98
CA TYR A 110 5.07 -4.19 -18.55
C TYR A 110 5.46 -3.37 -19.78
N ILE A 111 6.64 -2.74 -19.82
CA ILE A 111 7.14 -2.07 -21.04
C ILE A 111 7.24 -3.07 -22.19
N LYS A 112 7.82 -4.26 -21.93
CA LYS A 112 7.99 -5.30 -22.95
C LYS A 112 6.66 -5.80 -23.53
N ASN A 113 5.61 -5.83 -22.72
CA ASN A 113 4.28 -6.29 -23.10
C ASN A 113 3.32 -5.16 -23.51
N SER A 114 3.80 -3.92 -23.53
CA SER A 114 3.05 -2.74 -23.99
C SER A 114 4.00 -1.65 -24.49
N ASP A 115 4.11 -0.52 -23.79
CA ASP A 115 5.04 0.55 -24.05
C ASP A 115 5.32 1.39 -22.78
N SER A 116 6.29 2.29 -22.87
CA SER A 116 6.64 3.20 -21.76
C SER A 116 5.51 4.16 -21.37
N ALA A 117 4.66 4.56 -22.32
CA ALA A 117 3.54 5.47 -22.06
C ALA A 117 2.42 4.79 -21.25
N PHE A 118 2.21 3.49 -21.45
CA PHE A 118 1.35 2.65 -20.63
C PHE A 118 1.91 2.53 -19.21
N VAL A 119 3.18 2.17 -19.06
CA VAL A 119 3.79 2.03 -17.73
C VAL A 119 3.76 3.34 -16.95
N LYS A 120 4.00 4.47 -17.62
CA LYS A 120 3.83 5.80 -17.04
C LYS A 120 2.42 6.07 -16.49
N LYS A 121 1.37 5.39 -16.96
CA LYS A 121 0.01 5.52 -16.42
C LYS A 121 -0.26 4.61 -15.22
N ILE A 122 0.36 3.43 -15.18
CA ILE A 122 0.02 2.38 -14.21
C ILE A 122 0.99 2.26 -13.04
N VAL A 123 2.20 2.82 -13.14
CA VAL A 123 3.15 2.80 -12.02
C VAL A 123 2.74 3.80 -10.94
N PRO A 124 2.70 3.40 -9.65
CA PRO A 124 2.48 4.32 -8.53
C PRO A 124 3.42 5.52 -8.59
N LYS A 125 2.92 6.74 -8.33
CA LYS A 125 3.70 7.97 -8.51
C LYS A 125 4.51 8.36 -7.29
N LEU A 126 4.06 7.99 -6.09
CA LEU A 126 4.75 8.26 -4.85
C LEU A 126 5.13 6.95 -4.17
N TRP A 127 6.42 6.76 -3.93
CA TRP A 127 6.95 5.62 -3.21
C TRP A 127 7.54 6.13 -1.90
N VAL A 128 7.11 5.56 -0.79
CA VAL A 128 7.68 5.84 0.53
C VAL A 128 8.43 4.60 0.99
N LEU A 129 9.71 4.74 1.28
CA LEU A 129 10.56 3.64 1.73
C LEU A 129 10.76 3.72 3.24
N VAL A 130 10.34 2.67 3.95
CA VAL A 130 10.43 2.58 5.41
C VAL A 130 11.32 1.39 5.78
N GLY A 131 12.25 1.64 6.69
CA GLY A 131 13.30 0.68 7.04
C GLY A 131 12.78 -0.55 7.78
N SER A 132 11.80 -0.38 8.66
CA SER A 132 11.19 -1.47 9.44
C SER A 132 9.74 -1.71 9.03
N GLY A 133 9.30 -2.95 9.14
CA GLY A 133 7.90 -3.34 9.12
C GLY A 133 7.11 -2.66 10.25
N GLN A 134 5.86 -2.36 9.96
CA GLN A 134 4.83 -2.13 10.96
C GLN A 134 3.85 -3.29 10.83
N TYR A 135 3.58 -3.97 11.93
CA TYR A 135 2.64 -5.07 11.99
C TYR A 135 1.47 -4.63 12.86
N ASN A 136 0.25 -4.85 12.39
CA ASN A 136 -0.96 -4.79 13.20
C ASN A 136 -0.89 -5.84 14.31
N ASP A 137 -1.70 -5.66 15.36
CA ASP A 137 -1.79 -6.59 16.49
C ASP A 137 -2.22 -8.02 16.07
N ASP A 138 -2.84 -8.18 14.90
CA ASP A 138 -3.21 -9.46 14.30
C ASP A 138 -2.09 -10.11 13.46
N GLY A 139 -0.88 -9.55 13.49
CA GLY A 139 0.30 -10.06 12.78
C GLY A 139 0.30 -9.72 11.28
N THR A 140 -0.72 -9.01 10.79
CA THR A 140 -0.76 -8.53 9.41
C THR A 140 0.18 -7.34 9.30
N VAL A 141 1.00 -7.31 8.25
CA VAL A 141 1.77 -6.08 7.95
C VAL A 141 0.75 -4.98 7.73
N VAL A 142 1.01 -3.76 8.25
CA VAL A 142 0.41 -2.54 7.70
C VAL A 142 0.98 -2.41 6.29
N LEU A 143 0.48 -3.25 5.38
CA LEU A 143 0.83 -3.23 3.97
C LEU A 143 0.53 -1.81 3.53
N GLY A 144 1.54 -1.20 2.91
CA GLY A 144 1.65 0.24 2.74
C GLY A 144 0.30 0.90 2.55
N GLN A 145 -0.08 1.74 3.51
CA GLN A 145 -1.32 2.49 3.47
C GLN A 145 -1.36 3.30 2.17
N ALA A 146 -2.02 2.75 1.15
CA ALA A 146 -2.27 3.41 -0.11
C ALA A 146 -3.33 4.49 0.17
N GLU A 147 -2.86 5.66 0.59
CA GLU A 147 -3.69 6.87 0.67
C GLU A 147 -4.01 7.32 -0.76
N GLY A 148 -4.93 6.61 -1.39
CA GLY A 148 -5.27 6.76 -2.80
C GLY A 148 -4.32 6.02 -3.74
N ALA A 149 -4.82 5.76 -4.96
CA ALA A 149 -4.22 4.99 -6.05
C ALA A 149 -2.81 5.43 -6.53
N ASN A 150 -2.14 6.31 -5.81
CA ASN A 150 -0.96 7.02 -6.28
C ASN A 150 0.23 6.98 -5.32
N LYS A 151 0.07 6.39 -4.12
CA LYS A 151 1.10 6.25 -3.09
C LYS A 151 1.25 4.80 -2.67
N ILE A 152 2.47 4.28 -2.67
CA ILE A 152 2.84 2.97 -2.11
C ILE A 152 3.90 3.15 -1.03
N THR A 153 3.74 2.44 0.08
CA THR A 153 4.75 2.40 1.14
C THR A 153 5.39 1.02 1.18
N LEU A 154 6.67 0.92 0.82
CA LEU A 154 7.44 -0.30 0.96
C LEU A 154 8.12 -0.32 2.33
N MET A 155 7.72 -1.28 3.15
CA MET A 155 8.31 -1.51 4.48
C MET A 155 9.40 -2.57 4.44
N ASP A 156 10.08 -2.75 5.57
CA ASP A 156 11.16 -3.75 5.73
C ASP A 156 12.33 -3.55 4.75
N VAL A 157 12.55 -2.32 4.27
CA VAL A 157 13.65 -2.01 3.35
C VAL A 157 15.02 -2.34 3.97
N ASN A 158 15.15 -2.27 5.30
CA ASN A 158 16.39 -2.63 5.99
C ASN A 158 16.66 -4.14 6.05
N LYS A 159 15.68 -4.97 5.66
CA LYS A 159 15.80 -6.42 5.51
C LYS A 159 16.04 -6.82 4.06
N TYR A 160 16.36 -5.86 3.17
CA TYR A 160 16.60 -6.14 1.76
C TYR A 160 17.57 -7.30 1.57
N ALA A 161 17.12 -8.28 0.78
CA ALA A 161 17.94 -9.41 0.40
C ALA A 161 17.49 -9.92 -0.97
N LYS A 162 18.42 -10.36 -1.82
CA LYS A 162 18.10 -11.04 -3.09
C LYS A 162 17.63 -12.49 -2.89
N THR A 163 16.98 -12.79 -1.78
CA THR A 163 16.38 -14.11 -1.56
C THR A 163 15.06 -14.21 -2.30
N LYS A 164 14.69 -15.42 -2.73
CA LYS A 164 13.39 -15.69 -3.34
C LYS A 164 12.22 -15.17 -2.49
N LEU A 165 12.27 -15.38 -1.17
CA LEU A 165 11.21 -14.97 -0.25
C LEU A 165 11.05 -13.44 -0.22
N PHE A 166 12.15 -12.69 -0.05
CA PHE A 166 12.09 -11.22 0.00
C PHE A 166 11.62 -10.65 -1.35
N VAL A 167 12.26 -11.09 -2.45
CA VAL A 167 11.96 -10.60 -3.81
C VAL A 167 10.50 -10.88 -4.18
N GLN A 168 10.00 -12.09 -3.95
CA GLN A 168 8.60 -12.41 -4.25
C GLN A 168 7.64 -11.64 -3.34
N SER A 169 7.92 -11.52 -2.04
CA SER A 169 7.07 -10.75 -1.12
C SER A 169 6.96 -9.28 -1.53
N SER A 170 8.10 -8.62 -1.77
CA SER A 170 8.12 -7.23 -2.21
C SER A 170 7.46 -7.03 -3.57
N ASN A 171 7.73 -7.93 -4.54
CA ASN A 171 7.11 -7.82 -5.86
C ASN A 171 5.61 -8.13 -5.82
N HIS A 172 5.14 -8.97 -4.88
CA HIS A 172 3.72 -9.23 -4.68
C HIS A 172 2.98 -7.96 -4.26
N THR A 173 3.49 -7.23 -3.27
CA THR A 173 2.93 -5.92 -2.86
C THR A 173 2.91 -4.93 -4.04
N VAL A 174 4.01 -4.85 -4.79
CA VAL A 174 4.11 -3.94 -5.94
C VAL A 174 3.10 -4.28 -7.04
N GLN A 175 2.94 -5.56 -7.37
CA GLN A 175 1.99 -6.03 -8.38
C GLN A 175 0.54 -5.87 -7.90
N HIS A 176 0.28 -6.05 -6.61
CA HIS A 176 -1.03 -5.82 -5.98
C HIS A 176 -1.47 -4.36 -6.17
N GLU A 177 -0.64 -3.39 -5.78
CA GLU A 177 -0.94 -1.96 -5.95
C GLU A 177 -1.04 -1.55 -7.43
N THR A 178 -0.19 -2.13 -8.28
CA THR A 178 -0.28 -1.90 -9.73
C THR A 178 -1.60 -2.41 -10.29
N ALA A 179 -2.08 -3.57 -9.81
CA ALA A 179 -3.37 -4.13 -10.20
C ALA A 179 -4.54 -3.27 -9.72
N HIS A 180 -4.44 -2.63 -8.54
CA HIS A 180 -5.40 -1.60 -8.11
C HIS A 180 -5.50 -0.45 -9.13
N ILE A 181 -4.37 0.12 -9.52
CA ILE A 181 -4.35 1.22 -10.51
C ILE A 181 -4.97 0.78 -11.83
N LEU A 182 -4.65 -0.44 -12.29
CA LEU A 182 -5.23 -1.01 -13.50
C LEU A 182 -6.75 -1.03 -13.41
N HIS A 183 -7.34 -1.68 -12.40
CA HIS A 183 -8.80 -1.84 -12.38
C HIS A 183 -9.54 -0.54 -12.06
N GLN A 184 -8.94 0.36 -11.28
CA GLN A 184 -9.51 1.69 -11.03
C GLN A 184 -9.50 2.55 -12.30
N THR A 185 -8.54 2.33 -13.21
CA THR A 185 -8.49 3.01 -14.51
C THR A 185 -9.45 2.40 -15.52
N ARG A 186 -9.53 1.07 -15.58
CA ARG A 186 -10.47 0.32 -16.43
C ARG A 186 -11.05 -0.84 -15.64
N VAL A 187 -12.30 -0.71 -15.22
CA VAL A 187 -12.93 -1.72 -14.35
C VAL A 187 -13.00 -3.10 -15.00
N TYR A 188 -12.77 -4.14 -14.20
CA TYR A 188 -12.93 -5.53 -14.62
C TYR A 188 -14.41 -5.93 -14.74
N ALA A 189 -14.68 -7.06 -15.40
CA ALA A 189 -16.05 -7.50 -15.65
C ALA A 189 -16.78 -7.86 -14.33
N PRO A 190 -18.05 -7.46 -14.14
CA PRO A 190 -18.82 -7.79 -12.94
C PRO A 190 -18.87 -9.29 -12.62
N ALA A 191 -18.73 -10.16 -13.63
CA ALA A 191 -18.68 -11.61 -13.48
C ALA A 191 -17.68 -12.08 -12.42
N PHE A 192 -16.53 -11.41 -12.27
CA PHE A 192 -15.54 -11.77 -11.25
C PHE A 192 -16.10 -11.63 -9.83
N LYS A 193 -16.86 -10.55 -9.58
CA LYS A 193 -17.49 -10.29 -8.27
C LYS A 193 -18.52 -11.35 -7.87
N TYR A 194 -19.04 -12.10 -8.85
CA TYR A 194 -20.09 -13.09 -8.65
C TYR A 194 -19.57 -14.54 -8.61
N VAL A 195 -18.25 -14.78 -8.69
CA VAL A 195 -17.70 -16.14 -8.63
C VAL A 195 -17.93 -16.79 -7.26
N ASN A 196 -17.75 -16.03 -6.18
CA ASN A 196 -17.89 -16.51 -4.80
C ASN A 196 -18.22 -15.38 -3.79
N PRO A 197 -19.26 -14.55 -4.06
CA PRO A 197 -19.56 -13.34 -3.29
C PRO A 197 -19.90 -13.58 -1.82
N GLU A 198 -20.41 -14.77 -1.49
CA GLU A 198 -20.86 -15.12 -0.15
C GLU A 198 -19.74 -15.24 0.89
N TYR A 199 -18.47 -15.24 0.47
CA TYR A 199 -17.32 -15.39 1.36
C TYR A 199 -16.48 -14.12 1.54
N TYR A 200 -16.89 -12.99 0.94
CA TYR A 200 -16.24 -11.72 1.23
C TYR A 200 -16.53 -11.30 2.68
N THR A 201 -15.49 -10.92 3.43
CA THR A 201 -15.60 -10.63 4.85
C THR A 201 -14.53 -9.67 5.35
N THR A 202 -14.89 -8.80 6.30
CA THR A 202 -13.94 -7.94 7.02
C THR A 202 -13.10 -8.69 8.04
N THR A 203 -13.45 -9.93 8.36
CA THR A 203 -12.76 -10.80 9.35
C THR A 203 -11.93 -11.89 8.69
N TRP A 204 -11.40 -11.61 7.50
CA TRP A 204 -10.59 -12.51 6.69
C TRP A 204 -9.37 -13.08 7.46
N HIS A 205 -8.82 -12.33 8.42
CA HIS A 205 -7.70 -12.76 9.26
C HIS A 205 -8.02 -13.98 10.15
N ASN A 206 -9.31 -14.30 10.36
CA ASN A 206 -9.73 -15.51 11.07
C ASN A 206 -9.68 -16.78 10.20
N TYR A 207 -9.39 -16.63 8.91
CA TYR A 207 -9.26 -17.75 7.97
C TYR A 207 -7.79 -18.04 7.72
N THR A 208 -7.45 -19.33 7.75
CA THR A 208 -6.18 -19.82 7.20
C THR A 208 -6.21 -19.74 5.67
N ASP A 209 -5.05 -19.63 5.05
CA ASP A 209 -4.92 -19.71 3.59
C ASP A 209 -5.56 -20.99 3.03
N LYS A 210 -5.39 -22.12 3.70
CA LYS A 210 -6.00 -23.39 3.27
C LYS A 210 -7.54 -23.32 3.24
N GLN A 211 -8.17 -22.66 4.21
CA GLN A 211 -9.62 -22.43 4.18
C GLN A 211 -9.99 -21.52 3.00
N ALA A 212 -9.23 -20.45 2.77
CA ALA A 212 -9.45 -19.53 1.66
C ALA A 212 -9.33 -20.21 0.28
N TYR A 213 -8.33 -21.08 0.09
CA TYR A 213 -8.12 -21.86 -1.14
C TYR A 213 -9.34 -22.73 -1.46
N ASN A 214 -9.87 -23.41 -0.45
CA ASN A 214 -11.08 -24.24 -0.58
C ASN A 214 -12.33 -23.43 -0.93
N LEU A 215 -12.34 -22.12 -0.65
CA LEU A 215 -13.42 -21.19 -0.98
C LEU A 215 -13.21 -20.48 -2.33
N GLY A 216 -12.06 -20.67 -2.98
CA GLY A 216 -11.75 -20.11 -4.29
C GLY A 216 -10.91 -18.83 -4.27
N PHE A 217 -10.15 -18.58 -3.20
CA PHE A 217 -9.25 -17.43 -3.06
C PHE A 217 -7.79 -17.87 -3.11
N VAL A 218 -6.88 -16.99 -3.54
CA VAL A 218 -5.44 -17.30 -3.62
C VAL A 218 -4.70 -17.13 -2.29
N ARG A 219 -5.35 -16.53 -1.29
CA ARG A 219 -4.93 -16.38 0.12
C ARG A 219 -6.09 -15.87 0.95
N ASN A 220 -5.96 -15.84 2.28
CA ASN A 220 -7.01 -15.32 3.16
C ASN A 220 -7.33 -13.82 2.93
N TYR A 221 -6.34 -12.96 2.71
CA TYR A 221 -6.56 -11.51 2.50
C TYR A 221 -7.46 -11.20 1.29
N ALA A 222 -7.40 -12.01 0.23
CA ALA A 222 -8.28 -11.89 -0.94
C ALA A 222 -9.78 -12.00 -0.58
N MET A 223 -10.13 -12.50 0.61
CA MET A 223 -11.51 -12.52 1.11
C MET A 223 -12.00 -11.13 1.56
N ALA A 224 -11.14 -10.12 1.68
CA ALA A 224 -11.51 -8.81 2.20
C ALA A 224 -12.58 -8.10 1.34
N SER A 225 -12.47 -8.20 0.02
CA SER A 225 -13.48 -7.71 -0.92
C SER A 225 -13.28 -8.32 -2.31
N ALA A 226 -14.24 -8.11 -3.22
CA ALA A 226 -14.09 -8.53 -4.61
C ALA A 226 -12.95 -7.83 -5.34
N ASP A 227 -12.68 -6.57 -5.00
CA ASP A 227 -11.58 -5.81 -5.62
C ASP A 227 -10.22 -6.33 -5.12
N GLU A 228 -10.12 -6.68 -3.83
CA GLU A 228 -8.92 -7.32 -3.24
C GLU A 228 -8.66 -8.71 -3.85
N ASP A 229 -9.71 -9.51 -3.99
CA ASP A 229 -9.65 -10.83 -4.62
C ASP A 229 -9.13 -10.78 -6.06
N PHE A 230 -9.59 -9.78 -6.82
CA PHE A 230 -9.17 -9.57 -8.19
C PHE A 230 -7.68 -9.23 -8.27
N VAL A 231 -7.22 -8.25 -7.49
CA VAL A 231 -5.81 -7.82 -7.52
C VAL A 231 -4.88 -8.89 -6.96
N GLU A 232 -5.30 -9.61 -5.92
CA GLU A 232 -4.54 -10.72 -5.33
C GLU A 232 -4.40 -11.88 -6.32
N THR A 233 -5.45 -12.18 -7.09
CA THR A 233 -5.36 -13.21 -8.13
C THR A 233 -4.34 -12.83 -9.20
N ILE A 234 -4.32 -11.55 -9.63
CA ILE A 234 -3.33 -11.02 -10.59
C ILE A 234 -1.92 -11.11 -10.00
N SER A 235 -1.69 -10.54 -8.82
CA SER A 235 -0.38 -10.50 -8.19
C SER A 235 0.16 -11.91 -7.92
N TYR A 236 -0.69 -12.84 -7.48
CA TYR A 236 -0.30 -14.23 -7.26
C TYR A 236 0.16 -14.91 -8.55
N LEU A 237 -0.64 -14.79 -9.61
CA LEU A 237 -0.32 -15.35 -10.93
C LEU A 237 0.99 -14.79 -11.47
N LEU A 238 1.20 -13.47 -11.40
CA LEU A 238 2.40 -12.80 -11.91
C LEU A 238 3.66 -13.16 -11.10
N VAL A 239 3.57 -13.24 -9.77
CA VAL A 239 4.74 -13.34 -8.88
C VAL A 239 5.13 -14.78 -8.53
N TYR A 240 4.16 -15.68 -8.38
CA TYR A 240 4.42 -17.09 -8.08
C TYR A 240 4.33 -17.98 -9.31
N GLY A 241 3.71 -17.50 -10.39
CA GLY A 241 3.67 -18.18 -11.67
C GLY A 241 2.60 -19.26 -11.78
N GLN A 242 2.46 -19.79 -12.99
CA GLN A 242 1.38 -20.74 -13.31
C GLN A 242 1.47 -22.04 -12.52
N THR A 243 2.68 -22.58 -12.36
CA THR A 243 2.89 -23.83 -11.60
C THR A 243 2.44 -23.70 -10.15
N ALA A 244 2.69 -22.54 -9.51
CA ALA A 244 2.23 -22.31 -8.14
C ALA A 244 0.71 -22.21 -8.07
N TYR A 245 0.10 -21.51 -9.03
CA TYR A 245 -1.36 -21.41 -9.13
C TYR A 245 -2.02 -22.77 -9.36
N ASP A 246 -1.47 -23.59 -10.27
CA ASP A 246 -1.96 -24.94 -10.56
C ASP A 246 -1.86 -25.86 -9.35
N ASN A 247 -0.79 -25.75 -8.56
CA ASN A 247 -0.63 -26.49 -7.32
C ASN A 247 -1.65 -26.05 -6.26
N LEU A 248 -1.92 -24.74 -6.15
CA LEU A 248 -2.96 -24.19 -5.29
C LEU A 248 -4.34 -24.72 -5.69
N VAL A 249 -4.67 -24.68 -6.98
CA VAL A 249 -5.90 -25.25 -7.54
C VAL A 249 -5.99 -26.74 -7.19
N LYS A 250 -4.97 -27.54 -7.52
CA LYS A 250 -4.95 -28.99 -7.25
C LYS A 250 -5.16 -29.29 -5.77
N GLY A 251 -4.56 -28.48 -4.89
CA GLY A 251 -4.69 -28.61 -3.44
C GLY A 251 -6.04 -28.15 -2.88
N SER A 252 -6.91 -27.51 -3.65
CA SER A 252 -8.19 -26.96 -3.18
C SER A 252 -9.33 -27.98 -3.23
N SER A 253 -10.44 -27.67 -2.55
CA SER A 253 -11.72 -28.37 -2.71
C SER A 253 -12.21 -28.32 -4.17
N GLU A 254 -13.17 -29.17 -4.54
CA GLU A 254 -13.73 -29.17 -5.89
C GLU A 254 -14.40 -27.83 -6.26
N ALA A 255 -15.13 -27.23 -5.31
CA ALA A 255 -15.69 -25.90 -5.49
C ALA A 255 -14.60 -24.82 -5.62
N GLY A 256 -13.55 -24.89 -4.78
CA GLY A 256 -12.41 -23.98 -4.83
C GLY A 256 -11.67 -24.04 -6.17
N LYS A 257 -11.42 -25.25 -6.69
CA LYS A 257 -10.81 -25.48 -8.01
C LYS A 257 -11.57 -24.77 -9.12
N ASN A 258 -12.88 -25.00 -9.19
CA ASN A 258 -13.72 -24.42 -10.23
C ASN A 258 -13.72 -22.89 -10.15
N ARG A 259 -13.84 -22.33 -8.95
CA ARG A 259 -13.82 -20.87 -8.72
C ARG A 259 -12.49 -20.24 -9.13
N LEU A 260 -11.37 -20.83 -8.71
CA LEU A 260 -10.03 -20.35 -9.08
C LEU A 260 -9.84 -20.36 -10.60
N ARG A 261 -10.20 -21.46 -11.28
CA ARG A 261 -10.08 -21.52 -12.76
C ARG A 261 -10.93 -20.48 -13.48
N VAL A 262 -12.13 -20.20 -12.98
CA VAL A 262 -12.97 -19.11 -13.52
C VAL A 262 -12.30 -17.76 -13.30
N LYS A 263 -11.76 -17.49 -12.11
CA LYS A 263 -11.04 -16.23 -11.80
C LYS A 263 -9.81 -16.03 -12.68
N GLU A 264 -9.01 -17.09 -12.86
CA GLU A 264 -7.85 -17.07 -13.75
C GLU A 264 -8.24 -16.69 -15.19
N GLN A 265 -9.31 -17.31 -15.71
CA GLN A 265 -9.81 -17.01 -17.06
C GLN A 265 -10.28 -15.56 -17.17
N LEU A 266 -11.00 -15.05 -16.17
CA LEU A 266 -11.47 -13.66 -16.13
C LEU A 266 -10.31 -12.65 -16.04
N VAL A 267 -9.20 -13.00 -15.37
CA VAL A 267 -7.98 -12.18 -15.36
C VAL A 267 -7.36 -12.13 -16.77
N ILE A 268 -7.24 -13.27 -17.45
CA ILE A 268 -6.69 -13.32 -18.81
C ILE A 268 -7.55 -12.48 -19.78
N GLU A 269 -8.87 -12.64 -19.70
CA GLU A 269 -9.82 -11.87 -20.50
C GLU A 269 -9.73 -10.38 -20.21
N TYR A 270 -9.62 -10.00 -18.93
CA TYR A 270 -9.47 -8.60 -18.53
C TYR A 270 -8.26 -7.93 -19.19
N PHE A 271 -7.07 -8.54 -19.11
CA PHE A 271 -5.87 -7.98 -19.72
C PHE A 271 -5.97 -7.88 -21.24
N LYS A 272 -6.57 -8.89 -21.88
CA LYS A 272 -6.82 -8.88 -23.31
C LYS A 272 -7.79 -7.79 -23.73
N GLU A 273 -8.96 -7.71 -23.10
CA GLU A 273 -10.04 -6.80 -23.49
C GLU A 273 -9.80 -5.35 -23.07
N LYS A 274 -9.29 -5.14 -21.86
CA LYS A 274 -9.11 -3.79 -21.31
C LYS A 274 -7.78 -3.19 -21.67
N TRP A 275 -6.76 -4.00 -21.95
CA TRP A 275 -5.39 -3.51 -22.14
C TRP A 275 -4.72 -4.00 -23.41
N ASN A 276 -5.39 -4.84 -24.21
CA ASN A 276 -4.81 -5.46 -25.41
C ASN A 276 -3.46 -6.13 -25.11
N MET A 277 -3.38 -6.80 -23.96
CA MET A 277 -2.17 -7.40 -23.42
C MET A 277 -2.34 -8.91 -23.24
N ASP A 278 -1.35 -9.69 -23.67
CA ASP A 278 -1.30 -11.11 -23.39
C ASP A 278 -0.82 -11.34 -21.95
N PHE A 279 -1.76 -11.74 -21.08
CA PHE A 279 -1.45 -11.98 -19.67
C PHE A 279 -0.46 -13.14 -19.46
N ARG A 280 -0.47 -14.16 -20.32
CA ARG A 280 0.46 -15.29 -20.20
C ARG A 280 1.88 -14.87 -20.55
N GLN A 281 2.02 -14.03 -21.56
CA GLN A 281 3.32 -13.45 -21.91
C GLN A 281 3.82 -12.51 -20.81
N LEU A 282 2.97 -11.63 -20.27
CA LEU A 282 3.31 -10.80 -19.12
C LEU A 282 3.73 -11.64 -17.91
N GLN A 283 2.98 -12.69 -17.59
CA GLN A 283 3.30 -13.61 -16.49
C GLN A 283 4.67 -14.25 -16.69
N ALA A 284 4.97 -14.75 -17.88
CA ALA A 284 6.27 -15.34 -18.20
C ALA A 284 7.41 -14.33 -18.05
N ASP A 285 7.21 -13.09 -18.51
CA ASP A 285 8.22 -12.04 -18.43
C ASP A 285 8.46 -11.55 -17.00
N VAL A 286 7.42 -11.41 -16.18
CA VAL A 286 7.56 -11.10 -14.75
C VAL A 286 8.30 -12.22 -14.02
N GLN A 287 7.94 -13.49 -14.26
CA GLN A 287 8.63 -14.64 -13.68
C GLN A 287 10.11 -14.68 -14.06
N ALA A 288 10.43 -14.44 -15.34
CA ALA A 288 11.80 -14.39 -15.83
C ALA A 288 12.58 -13.24 -15.18
N SER A 289 11.99 -12.05 -15.07
CA SER A 289 12.61 -10.92 -14.38
C SER A 289 12.91 -11.22 -12.91
N ILE A 290 11.95 -11.81 -12.17
CA ILE A 290 12.15 -12.20 -10.77
C ILE A 290 13.30 -13.20 -10.65
N TYR A 291 13.31 -14.24 -11.48
CA TYR A 291 14.36 -15.26 -11.48
C TYR A 291 15.73 -14.65 -11.78
N ASN A 292 15.85 -13.87 -12.85
CA ASN A 292 17.09 -13.22 -13.23
C ASN A 292 17.57 -12.22 -12.17
N TYR A 293 16.66 -11.51 -11.51
CA TYR A 293 17.02 -10.57 -10.44
C TYR A 293 17.69 -11.27 -9.24
N ILE A 294 17.18 -12.45 -8.90
CA ILE A 294 17.70 -13.31 -7.82
C ILE A 294 19.04 -13.94 -8.21
N GLU A 295 19.14 -14.49 -9.43
CA GLU A 295 20.32 -15.23 -9.90
C GLU A 295 21.49 -14.33 -10.32
N ASN A 296 21.22 -13.10 -10.77
CA ASN A 296 22.27 -12.09 -11.04
C ASN A 296 22.84 -11.55 -9.71
N GLN A 297 23.42 -12.43 -8.91
CA GLN A 297 24.36 -12.09 -7.85
C GLN A 297 25.68 -11.71 -8.52
N GLY A 298 25.76 -10.45 -8.95
CA GLY A 298 27.04 -9.83 -9.29
C GLY A 298 27.95 -9.75 -8.07
#